data_AF-A0AAE1L0Q1-F1
#
_entry.id   AF-A0AAE1L0Q1-F1
#
_cell.length_a   1.000
_cell.length_b   1.000
_cell.length_c   1.000
_cell.angle_alpha   90.00
_cell.angle_beta   90.00
_cell.angle_gamma   90.00
#
_symmetry.space_group_name_H-M   'P 1'
#
loop_
_entity.id
_entity.type
_entity.pdbx_description
1 polymer ?
#
loop_
_entity_poly.entity_id
_entity_poly.type
_entity_poly.pdbx_seq_one_letter_code
_entity_poly.pdbx_strand_id
1 'polypeptide(L)'
;MPGHMALPMPPQPDIDEYYMDELEINSLLINNLKIKLFFTHLLNIDQQQNKKQERKVSEIIKTLNPESTITFLDMAWEGLTRGRVYIRVSEDKTEARQFVGLCTGQPGSSFLNTQLNGVVWKGGQYECVFGGNYNFNDNSGHGSYSGVGTVSFKSNSEKSGQFCISTNRGDWSLGADIGQVESGLEVVNAAAELNDITQVTVVDCGVVVPL
;
A
#
# COMPACT_ATOMS: atom_id res chain seq x y z
N MET A 1 8.10 93.70 39.20
CA MET A 1 7.93 92.32 39.71
C MET A 1 7.30 91.50 38.61
N PRO A 2 8.02 90.56 37.97
CA PRO A 2 7.46 89.72 36.91
C PRO A 2 6.76 88.52 37.53
N GLY A 3 5.47 88.35 37.23
CA GLY A 3 4.67 87.20 37.64
C GLY A 3 5.03 85.96 36.81
N HIS A 4 5.42 84.89 37.49
CA HIS A 4 5.61 83.58 36.87
C HIS A 4 4.26 82.97 36.50
N MET A 5 4.01 82.80 35.19
CA MET A 5 2.90 81.99 34.69
C MET A 5 3.32 80.52 34.75
N ALA A 6 2.61 79.72 35.54
CA ALA A 6 2.78 78.28 35.58
C ALA A 6 2.17 77.66 34.31
N LEU A 7 2.96 76.84 33.60
CA LEU A 7 2.48 76.10 32.43
C LEU A 7 1.63 74.91 32.89
N PRO A 8 0.53 74.60 32.17
CA PRO A 8 -0.34 73.47 32.49
C PRO A 8 0.41 72.15 32.32
N MET A 9 0.31 71.27 33.33
CA MET A 9 0.81 69.90 33.24
C MET A 9 0.08 69.15 32.13
N PRO A 10 0.80 68.40 31.27
CA PRO A 10 0.16 67.53 30.29
C PRO A 10 -0.67 66.44 31.01
N PRO A 11 -1.81 66.04 30.43
CA PRO A 11 -2.62 64.96 30.98
C PRO A 11 -1.76 63.69 31.08
N GLN A 12 -1.72 63.09 32.27
CA GLN A 12 -1.03 61.83 32.46
C GLN A 12 -1.79 60.74 31.70
N PRO A 13 -1.11 59.94 30.86
CA PRO A 13 -1.75 58.84 30.16
C PRO A 13 -2.27 57.83 31.20
N ASP A 14 -3.49 57.35 30.97
CA ASP A 14 -4.16 56.36 31.82
C ASP A 14 -3.38 55.05 31.72
N ILE A 15 -2.63 54.71 32.77
CA ILE A 15 -1.66 53.59 32.78
C ILE A 15 -2.37 52.23 32.71
N ASP A 16 -3.67 52.20 32.99
CA ASP A 16 -4.45 50.97 33.12
C ASP A 16 -4.79 50.31 31.76
N GLU A 17 -4.79 51.06 30.65
CA GLU A 17 -5.14 50.51 29.33
C GLU A 17 -4.01 49.66 28.71
N TYR A 18 -2.74 49.92 29.07
CA TYR A 18 -1.59 49.21 28.52
C TYR A 18 -1.34 47.84 29.17
N TYR A 19 -1.85 47.61 30.39
CA TYR A 19 -1.59 46.38 31.14
C TYR A 19 -2.51 45.21 30.77
N MET A 20 -3.67 45.49 30.14
CA MET A 20 -4.61 44.45 29.74
C MET A 20 -4.17 43.71 28.46
N ASP A 21 -3.49 44.40 27.54
CA ASP A 21 -2.99 43.82 26.28
C ASP A 21 -1.90 42.74 26.51
N GLU A 22 -1.00 42.94 27.47
CA GLU A 22 0.05 41.95 27.77
C GLU A 22 -0.53 40.65 28.35
N LEU A 23 -1.60 40.74 29.15
CA LEU A 23 -2.27 39.56 29.73
C LEU A 23 -3.00 38.75 28.65
N GLU A 24 -3.64 39.40 27.69
CA GLU A 24 -4.31 38.72 26.57
C GLU A 24 -3.31 38.02 25.65
N ILE A 25 -2.19 38.67 25.32
CA ILE A 25 -1.12 38.08 24.48
C ILE A 25 -0.52 36.84 25.16
N ASN A 26 -0.25 36.91 26.47
CA ASN A 26 0.27 35.79 27.23
C ASN A 26 -0.71 34.62 27.28
N SER A 27 -2.00 34.89 27.45
CA SER A 27 -3.06 33.86 27.41
C SER A 27 -3.12 33.15 26.04
N LEU A 28 -3.06 33.91 24.94
CA LEU A 28 -3.02 33.38 23.57
C LEU A 28 -1.78 32.52 23.32
N LEU A 29 -0.61 32.96 23.75
CA LEU A 29 0.64 32.20 23.65
C LEU A 29 0.56 30.87 24.41
N ILE A 30 0.05 30.89 25.64
CA ILE A 30 -0.14 29.68 26.45
C ILE A 30 -1.10 28.71 25.77
N ASN A 31 -2.21 29.18 25.21
CA ASN A 31 -3.18 28.31 24.53
C ASN A 31 -2.58 27.69 23.26
N ASN A 32 -1.83 28.47 22.47
CA ASN A 32 -1.13 27.95 21.29
C ASN A 32 -0.07 26.90 21.65
N LEU A 33 0.65 27.08 22.75
CA LEU A 33 1.60 26.09 23.25
C LEU A 33 0.89 24.81 23.69
N LYS A 34 -0.24 24.92 24.40
CA LYS A 34 -1.06 23.76 24.81
C LYS A 34 -1.55 22.97 23.59
N ILE A 35 -2.04 23.64 22.55
CA ILE A 35 -2.52 23.01 21.31
C ILE A 35 -1.36 22.25 20.62
N LYS A 36 -0.19 22.88 20.46
CA LYS A 36 0.99 22.22 19.87
C LYS A 36 1.41 20.97 20.65
N LEU A 37 1.43 21.07 21.98
CA LEU A 37 1.82 19.97 22.85
C LEU A 37 0.82 18.80 22.77
N PHE A 38 -0.48 19.10 22.69
CA PHE A 38 -1.54 18.12 22.48
C PHE A 38 -1.39 17.38 21.14
N PHE A 39 -1.19 18.09 20.02
CA PHE A 39 -0.97 17.45 18.72
C PHE A 39 0.29 16.58 18.70
N THR A 40 1.37 17.03 19.35
CA THR A 40 2.62 16.25 19.44
C THR A 40 2.39 14.94 20.21
N HIS A 41 1.62 15.00 21.29
CA HIS A 41 1.26 13.81 22.08
C HIS A 41 0.40 12.82 21.28
N LEU A 42 -0.59 13.31 20.51
CA LEU A 42 -1.42 12.47 19.63
C LEU A 42 -0.58 11.77 18.55
N LEU A 43 0.34 12.49 17.91
CA LEU A 43 1.26 11.90 16.92
C LEU A 43 2.15 10.82 17.53
N ASN A 44 2.62 11.00 18.77
CA ASN A 44 3.43 9.99 19.45
C ASN A 44 2.61 8.75 19.81
N ILE A 45 1.36 8.91 20.25
CA ILE A 45 0.45 7.78 20.50
C ILE A 45 0.25 6.98 19.21
N ASP A 46 -0.04 7.64 18.09
CA ASP A 46 -0.25 6.99 16.79
C ASP A 46 1.00 6.20 16.36
N GLN A 47 2.18 6.82 16.46
CA GLN A 47 3.45 6.14 16.17
C GLN A 47 3.71 4.93 17.07
N GLN A 48 3.36 5.00 18.36
CA GLN A 48 3.51 3.87 19.29
C GLN A 48 2.53 2.74 18.98
N GLN A 49 1.29 3.07 18.63
CA GLN A 49 0.27 2.10 18.23
C GLN A 49 0.68 1.40 16.94
N ASN A 50 1.17 2.14 15.94
CA ASN A 50 1.68 1.59 14.68
C ASN A 50 2.86 0.63 14.94
N LYS A 51 3.85 1.04 15.74
CA LYS A 51 4.97 0.14 16.13
C LYS A 51 4.51 -1.13 16.85
N LYS A 52 3.49 -1.03 17.72
CA LYS A 52 2.93 -2.19 18.42
C LYS A 52 2.22 -3.14 17.45
N GLN A 53 1.49 -2.58 16.49
CA GLN A 53 0.79 -3.34 15.46
C GLN A 53 1.79 -4.06 14.53
N GLU A 54 2.84 -3.37 14.07
CA GLU A 54 3.92 -3.95 13.26
C GLU A 54 4.59 -5.14 13.96
N ARG A 55 4.86 -5.03 15.26
CA ARG A 55 5.41 -6.14 16.06
C ARG A 55 4.47 -7.34 16.09
N LYS A 56 3.19 -7.10 16.34
CA LYS A 56 2.17 -8.17 16.38
C LYS A 56 2.04 -8.87 15.01
N VAL A 57 2.04 -8.10 13.92
CA VAL A 57 2.01 -8.65 12.56
C VAL A 57 3.28 -9.45 12.27
N SER A 58 4.46 -8.96 12.67
CA SER A 58 5.71 -9.69 12.51
C SER A 58 5.72 -11.01 13.28
N GLU A 59 5.16 -11.05 14.49
CA GLU A 59 5.01 -12.30 15.26
C GLU A 59 4.06 -13.28 14.58
N ILE A 60 2.90 -12.80 14.10
CA ILE A 60 1.94 -13.63 13.37
C ILE A 60 2.58 -14.23 12.11
N ILE A 61 3.34 -13.43 11.36
CA ILE A 61 4.02 -13.88 10.15
C ILE A 61 5.06 -14.97 10.48
N LYS A 62 5.76 -14.88 11.60
CA LYS A 62 6.70 -15.92 12.06
C LYS A 62 6.01 -17.22 12.45
N THR A 63 4.73 -17.15 12.84
CA THR A 63 3.94 -18.34 13.21
C THR A 63 3.16 -18.94 12.05
N LEU A 64 3.04 -18.24 10.92
CA LEU A 64 2.44 -18.81 9.72
C LEU A 64 3.28 -20.00 9.28
N ASN A 65 2.63 -21.15 9.09
CA ASN A 65 3.31 -22.29 8.47
C ASN A 65 3.63 -21.88 7.02
N PRO A 66 4.92 -21.80 6.66
CA PRO A 66 5.32 -21.35 5.34
C PRO A 66 4.75 -22.22 4.21
N GLU A 67 4.59 -23.52 4.46
CA GLU A 67 3.98 -24.48 3.52
C GLU A 67 2.51 -24.18 3.23
N SER A 68 1.89 -23.28 4.01
CA SER A 68 0.49 -22.89 3.87
C SER A 68 0.29 -21.39 3.67
N THR A 69 1.29 -20.65 3.18
CA THR A 69 1.10 -19.23 2.93
C THR A 69 0.13 -19.03 1.78
N ILE A 70 -1.05 -18.48 2.09
CA ILE A 70 -2.06 -18.09 1.10
C ILE A 70 -2.06 -16.58 1.03
N THR A 71 -1.93 -16.05 -0.18
CA THR A 71 -2.11 -14.63 -0.49
C THR A 71 -3.45 -14.43 -1.19
N PHE A 72 -3.95 -13.20 -1.23
CA PHE A 72 -5.12 -12.86 -2.00
C PHE A 72 -4.93 -11.58 -2.82
N LEU A 73 -5.64 -11.49 -3.94
CA LEU A 73 -5.75 -10.31 -4.79
C LEU A 73 -7.24 -10.03 -5.05
N ASP A 74 -7.74 -8.87 -4.64
CA ASP A 74 -9.07 -8.39 -5.04
C ASP A 74 -8.98 -7.64 -6.35
N MET A 75 -9.73 -8.11 -7.36
CA MET A 75 -9.72 -7.52 -8.68
C MET A 75 -10.99 -6.73 -8.93
N ALA A 76 -10.84 -5.55 -9.53
CA ALA A 76 -11.93 -4.69 -9.94
C ALA A 76 -11.74 -4.21 -11.38
N TRP A 77 -12.85 -4.04 -12.09
CA TRP A 77 -12.93 -3.36 -13.38
C TRP A 77 -14.35 -2.78 -13.55
N GLU A 78 -14.48 -1.76 -14.39
CA GLU A 78 -15.72 -0.96 -14.53
C GLU A 78 -16.18 -0.35 -13.19
N GLY A 79 -15.23 -0.04 -12.29
CA GLY A 79 -15.51 0.55 -10.98
C GLY A 79 -16.13 -0.39 -9.95
N LEU A 80 -16.20 -1.70 -10.21
CA LEU A 80 -16.77 -2.70 -9.31
C LEU A 80 -15.75 -3.78 -8.95
N THR A 81 -15.71 -4.19 -7.68
CA THR A 81 -14.98 -5.39 -7.25
C THR A 81 -15.68 -6.63 -7.79
N ARG A 82 -14.93 -7.48 -8.49
CA ARG A 82 -15.47 -8.62 -9.25
C ARG A 82 -15.21 -9.95 -8.58
N GLY A 83 -14.15 -10.01 -7.78
CA GLY A 83 -13.86 -11.18 -6.97
C GLY A 83 -12.46 -11.13 -6.39
N ARG A 84 -12.17 -12.20 -5.65
CA ARG A 84 -10.91 -12.40 -4.94
C ARG A 84 -10.23 -13.65 -5.47
N VAL A 85 -8.95 -13.52 -5.80
CA VAL A 85 -8.10 -14.65 -6.21
C VAL A 85 -7.26 -15.05 -5.01
N TYR A 86 -7.32 -16.31 -4.60
CA TYR A 86 -6.50 -16.84 -3.53
C TYR A 86 -5.36 -17.69 -4.11
N ILE A 87 -4.14 -17.39 -3.71
CA ILE A 87 -2.93 -17.99 -4.27
C ILE A 87 -2.11 -18.62 -3.13
N ARG A 88 -1.91 -19.94 -3.20
CA ARG A 88 -0.95 -20.64 -2.35
C ARG A 88 0.45 -20.45 -2.91
N VAL A 89 1.35 -19.88 -2.12
CA VAL A 89 2.71 -19.54 -2.53
C VAL A 89 3.70 -20.58 -2.00
N SER A 90 4.64 -21.00 -2.85
CA SER A 90 5.74 -21.94 -2.52
C SER A 90 6.89 -21.21 -1.83
N GLU A 91 7.18 -21.54 -0.58
CA GLU A 91 8.10 -20.74 0.25
C GLU A 91 9.60 -20.93 -0.05
N ASP A 92 9.95 -21.96 -0.82
CA ASP A 92 11.32 -22.35 -1.15
C ASP A 92 12.01 -21.38 -2.13
N LYS A 93 11.29 -20.36 -2.60
CA LYS A 93 11.75 -19.43 -3.64
C LYS A 93 11.82 -17.99 -3.13
N THR A 94 12.91 -17.32 -3.44
CA THR A 94 13.10 -15.89 -3.11
C THR A 94 11.99 -15.04 -3.73
N GLU A 95 11.59 -15.38 -4.95
CA GLU A 95 10.53 -14.72 -5.70
C GLU A 95 9.16 -14.84 -5.03
N ALA A 96 8.87 -15.99 -4.40
CA ALA A 96 7.65 -16.18 -3.63
C ALA A 96 7.59 -15.27 -2.41
N ARG A 97 8.70 -15.14 -1.67
CA ARG A 97 8.81 -14.20 -0.54
C ARG A 97 8.65 -12.75 -1.02
N GLN A 98 9.21 -12.41 -2.17
CA GLN A 98 9.03 -11.10 -2.78
C GLN A 98 7.57 -10.84 -3.15
N PHE A 99 6.88 -11.82 -3.75
CA PHE A 99 5.46 -11.74 -4.07
C PHE A 99 4.60 -11.49 -2.81
N VAL A 100 4.88 -12.21 -1.71
CA VAL A 100 4.23 -11.99 -0.41
C VAL A 100 4.53 -10.58 0.13
N GLY A 101 5.77 -10.12 0.01
CA GLY A 101 6.17 -8.76 0.39
C GLY A 101 5.37 -7.68 -0.37
N LEU A 102 5.16 -7.88 -1.67
CA LEU A 102 4.37 -6.96 -2.50
C LEU A 102 2.86 -7.03 -2.21
N CYS A 103 2.33 -8.21 -1.86
CA CYS A 103 0.93 -8.32 -1.41
C CYS A 103 0.71 -7.57 -0.08
N THR A 104 1.69 -7.59 0.83
CA THR A 104 1.57 -6.97 2.16
C THR A 104 2.02 -5.52 2.22
N GLY A 105 2.73 -5.04 1.20
CA GLY A 105 3.30 -3.68 1.18
C GLY A 105 4.48 -3.47 2.14
N GLN A 106 4.99 -4.52 2.79
CA GLN A 106 6.08 -4.40 3.79
C GLN A 106 7.34 -3.68 3.28
N PRO A 107 7.80 -3.88 2.02
CA PRO A 107 8.96 -3.16 1.49
C PRO A 107 8.65 -1.72 1.04
N GLY A 108 7.42 -1.23 1.24
CA GLY A 108 6.93 0.06 0.75
C GLY A 108 6.30 0.02 -0.64
N SER A 109 6.68 -0.95 -1.49
CA SER A 109 5.99 -1.22 -2.77
C SER A 109 4.88 -2.26 -2.57
N SER A 110 3.75 -2.11 -3.28
CA SER A 110 2.61 -3.02 -3.18
C SER A 110 1.92 -3.25 -4.52
N PHE A 111 1.21 -4.38 -4.65
CA PHE A 111 0.26 -4.60 -5.74
C PHE A 111 -1.02 -3.77 -5.63
N LEU A 112 -1.30 -3.17 -4.47
CA LEU A 112 -2.45 -2.30 -4.29
C LEU A 112 -2.44 -1.18 -5.33
N ASN A 113 -3.57 -0.99 -6.02
CA ASN A 113 -3.80 -0.05 -7.11
C ASN A 113 -2.93 -0.28 -8.36
N THR A 114 -2.33 -1.46 -8.53
CA THR A 114 -1.67 -1.84 -9.77
C THR A 114 -2.66 -2.40 -10.78
N GLN A 115 -2.38 -2.18 -12.07
CA GLN A 115 -3.17 -2.72 -13.17
C GLN A 115 -2.59 -4.03 -13.69
N LEU A 116 -3.45 -4.84 -14.31
CA LEU A 116 -2.99 -5.95 -15.15
C LEU A 116 -2.44 -5.42 -16.46
N ASN A 117 -1.35 -6.00 -16.94
CA ASN A 117 -0.59 -5.49 -18.08
C ASN A 117 -1.08 -6.00 -19.43
N GLY A 118 -1.61 -7.23 -19.47
CA GLY A 118 -1.89 -7.90 -20.73
C GLY A 118 -2.24 -9.35 -20.55
N VAL A 119 -2.79 -9.92 -21.63
CA VAL A 119 -2.91 -11.37 -21.81
C VAL A 119 -1.92 -11.75 -22.91
N VAL A 120 -1.07 -12.74 -22.66
CA VAL A 120 -0.19 -13.30 -23.69
C VAL A 120 -0.76 -14.65 -24.13
N TRP A 121 -0.62 -14.96 -25.41
CA TRP A 121 -1.13 -16.19 -26.01
C TRP A 121 -2.65 -16.37 -25.83
N LYS A 122 -3.43 -15.28 -25.94
CA LYS A 122 -4.88 -15.30 -25.76
C LYS A 122 -5.56 -16.38 -26.63
N GLY A 123 -6.37 -17.24 -26.01
CA GLY A 123 -7.03 -18.41 -26.59
C GLY A 123 -6.12 -19.58 -26.94
N GLY A 124 -4.81 -19.44 -26.75
CA GLY A 124 -3.80 -20.41 -27.12
C GLY A 124 -3.34 -21.29 -25.96
N GLN A 125 -2.44 -22.22 -26.27
CA GLN A 125 -1.63 -22.89 -25.27
C GLN A 125 -0.77 -21.83 -24.56
N TYR A 126 -0.53 -21.98 -23.26
CA TYR A 126 0.25 -21.03 -22.46
C TYR A 126 -0.41 -19.66 -22.25
N GLU A 127 -1.72 -19.54 -22.44
CA GLU A 127 -2.43 -18.30 -22.12
C GLU A 127 -2.18 -17.91 -20.66
N CYS A 128 -1.77 -16.67 -20.46
CA CYS A 128 -1.47 -16.15 -19.15
C CYS A 128 -1.78 -14.66 -19.02
N VAL A 129 -2.27 -14.29 -17.84
CA VAL A 129 -2.60 -12.92 -17.46
C VAL A 129 -1.44 -12.32 -16.66
N PHE A 130 -0.90 -11.19 -17.15
CA PHE A 130 0.24 -10.49 -16.54
C PHE A 130 -0.22 -9.34 -15.64
N GLY A 131 0.51 -9.12 -14.55
CA GLY A 131 0.31 -7.97 -13.66
C GLY A 131 1.57 -7.61 -12.88
N GLY A 132 1.44 -6.63 -11.98
CA GLY A 132 2.50 -6.28 -11.03
C GLY A 132 3.62 -5.39 -11.59
N ASN A 133 3.39 -4.77 -12.75
CA ASN A 133 4.34 -3.84 -13.32
C ASN A 133 4.16 -2.42 -12.76
N TYR A 134 4.92 -2.08 -11.71
CA TYR A 134 4.81 -0.79 -11.03
C TYR A 134 5.77 0.28 -11.56
N ASN A 135 6.83 -0.09 -12.30
CA ASN A 135 7.94 0.83 -12.57
C ASN A 135 8.28 1.07 -14.05
N PHE A 136 7.92 0.21 -15.01
CA PHE A 136 8.35 0.38 -16.39
C PHE A 136 7.38 -0.28 -17.37
N ASN A 137 6.88 0.42 -18.39
CA ASN A 137 6.05 -0.18 -19.46
C ASN A 137 6.81 -1.18 -20.37
N ASP A 138 7.84 -1.86 -19.86
CA ASP A 138 8.51 -2.93 -20.57
C ASP A 138 7.70 -4.23 -20.45
N ASN A 139 6.80 -4.44 -21.41
CA ASN A 139 6.05 -5.70 -21.56
C ASN A 139 6.95 -6.89 -21.97
N SER A 140 8.29 -6.75 -21.91
CA SER A 140 9.24 -7.80 -22.26
C SER A 140 9.50 -8.71 -21.07
N GLY A 141 8.64 -9.71 -20.88
CA GLY A 141 8.84 -10.76 -19.89
C GLY A 141 7.99 -11.99 -20.21
N HIS A 142 8.58 -13.18 -20.05
CA HIS A 142 7.87 -14.44 -20.17
C HIS A 142 8.05 -15.22 -18.86
N GLY A 143 6.95 -15.77 -18.31
CA GLY A 143 6.95 -16.60 -17.11
C GLY A 143 7.03 -18.09 -17.42
N SER A 144 7.17 -18.91 -16.38
CA SER A 144 6.96 -20.37 -16.49
C SER A 144 5.50 -20.72 -16.30
N TYR A 145 5.04 -21.78 -16.95
CA TYR A 145 3.66 -22.24 -16.89
C TYR A 145 3.67 -23.77 -16.88
N SER A 146 3.45 -24.38 -15.71
CA SER A 146 3.35 -25.83 -15.55
C SER A 146 1.91 -26.34 -15.50
N GLY A 147 0.93 -25.45 -15.34
CA GLY A 147 -0.48 -25.79 -15.31
C GLY A 147 -1.40 -24.58 -15.31
N VAL A 148 -2.70 -24.85 -15.43
CA VAL A 148 -3.77 -23.85 -15.24
C VAL A 148 -3.73 -23.37 -13.79
N GLY A 149 -3.79 -22.06 -13.59
CA GLY A 149 -3.71 -21.42 -12.27
C GLY A 149 -2.31 -21.36 -11.67
N THR A 150 -1.27 -21.83 -12.37
CA THR A 150 0.10 -21.64 -11.91
C THR A 150 0.42 -20.14 -11.88
N VAL A 151 1.02 -19.70 -10.77
CA VAL A 151 1.48 -18.32 -10.58
C VAL A 151 2.99 -18.31 -10.70
N SER A 152 3.48 -17.47 -11.60
CA SER A 152 4.90 -17.39 -11.90
C SER A 152 5.40 -15.97 -11.79
N PHE A 153 6.64 -15.84 -11.34
CA PHE A 153 7.26 -14.55 -11.06
C PHE A 153 8.48 -14.34 -11.92
N LYS A 154 8.65 -13.11 -12.42
CA LYS A 154 9.78 -12.77 -13.29
C LYS A 154 11.01 -12.48 -12.43
N SER A 155 11.99 -13.39 -12.48
CA SER A 155 13.24 -13.32 -11.69
C SER A 155 14.24 -12.25 -12.18
N ASN A 156 14.11 -11.78 -13.43
CA ASN A 156 15.19 -11.05 -14.12
C ASN A 156 15.42 -9.59 -13.67
N SER A 157 14.68 -9.10 -12.68
CA SER A 157 15.12 -7.91 -11.96
C SER A 157 14.64 -7.99 -10.53
N GLU A 158 15.54 -7.79 -9.58
CA GLU A 158 15.24 -7.60 -8.14
C GLU A 158 14.24 -6.45 -7.90
N LYS A 159 13.84 -5.72 -8.96
CA LYS A 159 12.92 -4.60 -8.99
C LYS A 159 11.65 -4.84 -9.82
N SER A 160 11.44 -6.02 -10.40
CA SER A 160 10.19 -6.31 -11.12
C SER A 160 9.25 -7.05 -10.20
N GLY A 161 8.09 -6.44 -9.94
CA GLY A 161 6.95 -7.10 -9.29
C GLY A 161 6.12 -7.92 -10.28
N GLN A 162 6.61 -8.10 -11.51
CA GLN A 162 5.84 -8.71 -12.58
C GLN A 162 5.57 -10.19 -12.28
N PHE A 163 4.29 -10.54 -12.31
CA PHE A 163 3.82 -11.91 -12.17
C PHE A 163 2.90 -12.28 -13.34
N CYS A 164 2.66 -13.58 -13.47
CA CYS A 164 1.77 -14.14 -14.46
C CYS A 164 0.92 -15.25 -13.84
N ILE A 165 -0.38 -15.28 -14.13
CA ILE A 165 -1.29 -16.34 -13.74
C ILE A 165 -1.78 -17.07 -15.00
N SER A 166 -1.42 -18.35 -15.14
CA SER A 166 -1.84 -19.17 -16.28
C SER A 166 -3.35 -19.41 -16.27
N THR A 167 -4.01 -19.22 -17.39
CA THR A 167 -5.45 -19.51 -17.57
C THR A 167 -5.68 -20.75 -18.44
N ASN A 168 -4.67 -21.17 -19.21
CA ASN A 168 -4.71 -22.39 -20.02
C ASN A 168 -3.51 -23.32 -19.73
N ARG A 169 -3.68 -24.61 -20.03
CA ARG A 169 -2.65 -25.63 -19.83
C ARG A 169 -1.54 -25.46 -20.86
N GLY A 170 -0.30 -25.65 -20.42
CA GLY A 170 0.85 -25.82 -21.30
C GLY A 170 2.05 -26.36 -20.53
N ASP A 171 2.96 -27.00 -21.24
CA ASP A 171 4.22 -27.55 -20.70
C ASP A 171 5.41 -26.67 -21.13
N TRP A 172 5.53 -25.44 -20.60
CA TRP A 172 6.61 -24.52 -20.97
C TRP A 172 7.07 -23.69 -19.77
N SER A 173 8.37 -23.62 -19.53
CA SER A 173 8.94 -22.93 -18.36
C SER A 173 9.97 -21.85 -18.75
N LEU A 174 9.67 -20.57 -18.55
CA LEU A 174 10.61 -19.43 -18.69
C LEU A 174 10.88 -18.65 -17.39
N GLY A 175 10.35 -19.08 -16.25
CA GLY A 175 10.47 -18.39 -14.97
C GLY A 175 10.34 -19.31 -13.77
N ALA A 176 10.29 -18.74 -12.56
CA ALA A 176 10.05 -19.51 -11.35
C ALA A 176 8.55 -19.61 -11.08
N ASP A 177 8.01 -20.83 -11.08
CA ASP A 177 6.67 -21.10 -10.55
C ASP A 177 6.71 -20.80 -9.05
N ILE A 178 6.00 -19.77 -8.60
CA ILE A 178 6.00 -19.34 -7.20
C ILE A 178 4.77 -19.83 -6.44
N GLY A 179 3.78 -20.39 -7.12
CA GLY A 179 2.56 -20.82 -6.45
C GLY A 179 1.46 -21.28 -7.39
N GLN A 180 0.27 -21.46 -6.82
CA GLN A 180 -0.90 -21.97 -7.49
C GLN A 180 -2.16 -21.26 -6.99
N VAL A 181 -3.05 -20.87 -7.89
CA VAL A 181 -4.39 -20.37 -7.55
C VAL A 181 -5.21 -21.50 -6.93
N GLU A 182 -5.68 -21.30 -5.71
CA GLU A 182 -6.57 -22.24 -5.01
C GLU A 182 -8.05 -21.98 -5.29
N SER A 183 -8.41 -20.71 -5.44
CA SER A 183 -9.78 -20.28 -5.76
C SER A 183 -9.78 -18.90 -6.40
N GLY A 184 -10.87 -18.56 -7.11
CA GLY A 184 -10.99 -17.31 -7.84
C GLY A 184 -10.32 -17.31 -9.22
N LEU A 185 -9.97 -18.48 -9.77
CA LEU A 185 -9.41 -18.58 -11.11
C LEU A 185 -10.40 -18.05 -12.17
N GLU A 186 -11.70 -18.22 -11.95
CA GLU A 186 -12.77 -17.65 -12.76
C GLU A 186 -12.71 -16.12 -12.86
N VAL A 187 -12.20 -15.43 -11.84
CA VAL A 187 -11.99 -13.97 -11.86
C VAL A 187 -10.87 -13.62 -12.85
N VAL A 188 -9.79 -14.40 -12.84
CA VAL A 188 -8.65 -14.24 -13.76
C VAL A 188 -9.08 -14.54 -15.20
N ASN A 189 -9.84 -15.62 -15.41
CA ASN A 189 -10.40 -15.96 -16.72
C ASN A 189 -11.34 -14.86 -17.24
N ALA A 190 -12.23 -14.33 -16.39
CA ALA A 190 -13.11 -13.23 -16.77
C ALA A 190 -12.33 -11.96 -17.14
N ALA A 191 -11.25 -11.65 -16.42
CA ALA A 191 -10.34 -10.56 -16.77
C ALA A 191 -9.66 -10.79 -18.13
N ALA A 192 -9.23 -12.02 -18.43
CA ALA A 192 -8.58 -12.38 -19.69
C ALA A 192 -9.50 -12.17 -20.90
N GLU A 193 -10.81 -12.33 -20.73
CA GLU A 193 -11.81 -12.15 -21.79
C GLU A 193 -12.09 -10.68 -22.14
N LEU A 194 -11.68 -9.72 -21.29
CA LEU A 194 -11.88 -8.30 -21.57
C LEU A 194 -11.17 -7.86 -22.86
N ASN A 195 -11.76 -6.90 -23.55
CA ASN A 195 -11.14 -6.25 -24.71
C ASN A 195 -9.90 -5.45 -24.30
N ASP A 196 -9.94 -4.86 -23.11
CA ASP A 196 -8.87 -4.06 -22.52
C ASP A 196 -8.66 -4.47 -21.07
N ILE A 197 -7.71 -5.37 -20.86
CA ILE A 197 -7.38 -5.90 -19.53
C ILE A 197 -6.69 -4.86 -18.63
N THR A 198 -6.18 -3.76 -19.18
CA THR A 198 -5.51 -2.72 -18.39
C THR A 198 -6.48 -1.97 -17.45
N GLN A 199 -7.79 -2.13 -17.70
CA GLN A 199 -8.84 -1.64 -16.82
C GLN A 199 -8.97 -2.46 -15.52
N VAL A 200 -8.40 -3.65 -15.48
CA VAL A 200 -8.40 -4.51 -14.29
C VAL A 200 -7.35 -4.01 -13.31
N THR A 201 -7.81 -3.65 -12.12
CA THR A 201 -6.98 -3.13 -11.03
C THR A 201 -7.04 -4.06 -9.84
N VAL A 202 -5.91 -4.26 -9.17
CA VAL A 202 -5.85 -4.89 -7.85
C VAL A 202 -6.24 -3.84 -6.81
N VAL A 203 -7.45 -3.94 -6.25
CA VAL A 203 -8.00 -2.95 -5.30
C VAL A 203 -7.75 -3.28 -3.84
N ASP A 204 -7.38 -4.52 -3.55
CA ASP A 204 -6.88 -4.96 -2.25
C ASP A 204 -5.98 -6.19 -2.44
N CYS A 205 -5.02 -6.39 -1.54
CA CYS A 205 -4.17 -7.58 -1.55
C CYS A 205 -3.56 -7.83 -0.18
N GLY A 206 -3.20 -9.08 0.10
CA GLY A 206 -2.60 -9.42 1.38
C GLY A 206 -2.31 -10.89 1.57
N VAL A 207 -2.07 -11.26 2.82
CA VAL A 207 -1.86 -12.65 3.28
C VAL A 207 -3.05 -13.08 4.13
N VAL A 208 -3.50 -14.31 3.93
CA VAL A 208 -4.57 -14.94 4.71
C VAL A 208 -3.95 -15.61 5.94
N VAL A 209 -4.45 -15.25 7.12
CA VAL A 209 -4.06 -15.89 8.38
C VAL A 209 -5.11 -16.95 8.73
N PRO A 210 -4.78 -18.25 8.72
CA PRO A 210 -5.71 -19.27 9.20
C PRO A 210 -5.95 -19.07 10.71
N LEU A 211 -7.22 -19.15 11.12
CA LEU A 211 -7.66 -19.05 12.52
C LEU A 211 -7.71 -20.42 13.19
#